data_AF-A0A1H9MFE9-F1
#
_entry.id   AF-A0A1H9MFE9-F1
#
_cell.length_a   1.000
_cell.length_b   1.000
_cell.length_c   1.000
_cell.angle_alpha   90.00
_cell.angle_beta   90.00
_cell.angle_gamma   90.00
#
_symmetry.space_group_name_H-M   'P 1'
#
loop_
_entity.id
_entity.type
_entity.pdbx_description
1 polymer ?
#
loop_
_entity_poly.entity_id
_entity_poly.type
_entity_poly.pdbx_seq_one_letter_code
_entity_poly.pdbx_strand_id
1 'polypeptide(L)'
;VRMEADHGIDLYKIMDVAEDLIVPMMDQPIRVDRDALTLGFAGVYSSFLLFAKRAEAKYGIQARDILVELGRRGTVGGQEDMIEDLALTMFKEKQAKEKGLI
;
A
#
# COMPACT_ATOMS: atom_id res chain seq x y z
N VAL A 1 18.15 25.42 5.15
CA VAL A 1 18.35 25.81 6.57
C VAL A 1 17.38 25.00 7.42
N ARG A 2 17.76 24.57 8.62
CA ARG A 2 16.85 23.88 9.56
C ARG A 2 15.90 24.92 10.21
N MET A 3 14.77 24.46 10.78
CA MET A 3 13.74 25.34 11.36
C MET A 3 14.02 25.76 12.81
N GLU A 4 15.08 25.25 13.45
CA GLU A 4 15.46 25.55 14.85
C GLU A 4 14.36 25.36 15.89
N ALA A 5 13.38 24.49 15.61
CA ALA A 5 12.31 24.18 16.53
C ALA A 5 12.84 23.39 17.74
N ASP A 6 12.49 23.81 18.96
CA ASP A 6 12.74 23.02 20.16
C ASP A 6 11.78 21.84 20.22
N HIS A 7 12.34 20.64 20.05
CA HIS A 7 11.61 19.37 20.06
C HIS A 7 11.95 18.48 21.26
N GLY A 8 12.91 18.87 22.13
CA GLY A 8 13.31 18.06 23.29
C GLY A 8 13.87 16.66 22.96
N ILE A 9 14.35 16.43 21.74
CA ILE A 9 14.88 15.14 21.25
C ILE A 9 16.36 15.28 20.89
N ASP A 10 17.18 14.30 21.29
CA ASP A 10 18.56 14.19 20.84
C ASP A 10 18.59 13.59 19.41
N LEU A 11 18.96 14.43 18.43
CA LEU A 11 18.94 14.06 17.02
C LEU A 11 19.88 12.87 16.71
N TYR A 12 21.06 12.80 17.32
CA TYR A 12 22.01 11.74 17.00
C TYR A 12 21.57 10.42 17.63
N LYS A 13 21.06 10.44 18.87
CA LYS A 13 20.54 9.21 19.49
C LYS A 13 19.36 8.61 18.72
N ILE A 14 18.46 9.44 18.17
CA ILE A 14 17.34 8.90 17.38
C ILE A 14 17.80 8.36 16.02
N MET A 15 18.86 8.91 15.43
CA MET A 15 19.48 8.37 14.22
C MET A 15 20.09 6.98 14.49
N ASP A 16 20.84 6.84 15.58
CA ASP A 16 21.45 5.56 15.96
C ASP A 16 20.37 4.50 16.23
N VAL A 17 19.29 4.84 16.95
CA VAL A 17 18.16 3.93 17.16
C VAL A 17 17.50 3.52 15.84
N ALA A 18 17.32 4.46 14.91
CA ALA A 18 16.70 4.16 13.62
C ALA A 18 17.55 3.16 12.80
N GLU A 19 18.86 3.42 12.67
CA GLU A 19 19.75 2.61 11.83
C GLU A 19 20.15 1.29 12.49
N ASP A 20 20.53 1.31 13.78
CA ASP A 20 21.13 0.14 14.43
C ASP A 20 20.09 -0.82 15.02
N LEU A 21 18.88 -0.34 15.34
CA LEU A 21 17.83 -1.16 15.95
C LEU A 21 16.62 -1.35 15.04
N ILE A 22 16.06 -0.27 14.47
CA ILE A 22 14.78 -0.35 13.76
C ILE A 22 14.94 -0.91 12.35
N VAL A 23 15.89 -0.42 11.55
CA VAL A 23 16.12 -0.91 10.18
C VAL A 23 16.35 -2.43 10.13
N PRO A 24 17.18 -3.05 11.00
CA PRO A 24 17.36 -4.51 11.04
C PRO A 24 16.11 -5.31 11.41
N MET A 25 15.13 -4.71 12.11
CA MET A 25 13.87 -5.36 12.48
C MET A 25 12.83 -5.32 11.36
N MET A 26 13.02 -4.51 10.31
CA MET A 26 12.04 -4.39 9.25
C MET A 26 12.07 -5.61 8.31
N ASP A 27 10.90 -6.25 8.08
CA ASP A 27 10.77 -7.33 7.08
C ASP A 27 11.08 -6.85 5.66
N GLN A 28 10.82 -5.57 5.38
CA GLN A 28 11.05 -4.93 4.10
C GLN A 28 11.28 -3.42 4.29
N PRO A 29 12.06 -2.77 3.41
CA PRO A 29 12.32 -1.35 3.53
C PRO A 29 11.04 -0.53 3.31
N ILE A 30 10.74 0.38 4.24
CA ILE A 30 9.65 1.36 4.09
C ILE A 30 10.13 2.50 3.19
N ARG A 31 9.63 2.55 1.95
CA ARG A 31 10.00 3.54 0.94
C ARG A 31 8.86 3.85 -0.02
N VAL A 32 9.01 4.93 -0.77
CA VAL A 32 8.09 5.26 -1.88
C VAL A 32 8.44 4.38 -3.09
N ASP A 33 7.76 3.25 -3.21
CA ASP A 33 7.72 2.43 -4.42
C ASP A 33 6.49 2.76 -5.28
N ARG A 34 6.31 2.05 -6.41
CA ARG A 34 5.17 2.28 -7.33
C ARG A 34 3.82 2.15 -6.63
N ASP A 35 3.66 1.15 -5.79
CA ASP A 35 2.38 0.84 -5.14
C ASP A 35 2.12 1.81 -3.99
N ALA A 36 3.14 2.14 -3.21
CA ALA A 36 3.07 3.17 -2.17
C ALA A 36 2.75 4.56 -2.76
N LEU A 37 3.32 4.91 -3.91
CA LEU A 37 2.97 6.14 -4.61
C LEU A 37 1.51 6.12 -5.11
N THR A 38 1.03 4.95 -5.53
CA THR A 38 -0.36 4.77 -5.97
C THR A 38 -1.35 5.02 -4.83
N LEU A 39 -1.03 4.62 -3.59
CA LEU A 39 -1.88 4.94 -2.42
C LEU A 39 -2.10 6.45 -2.27
N GLY A 40 -1.00 7.22 -2.30
CA GLY A 40 -1.05 8.68 -2.19
C GLY A 40 -1.80 9.32 -3.35
N PHE A 41 -1.60 8.82 -4.57
CA PHE A 41 -2.31 9.28 -5.75
C PHE A 41 -3.82 8.99 -5.70
N ALA A 42 -4.21 7.78 -5.27
CA ALA A 42 -5.59 7.33 -5.21
C ALA A 42 -6.34 7.80 -3.95
N GLY A 43 -5.64 8.39 -2.97
CA GLY A 43 -6.23 8.84 -1.71
C GLY A 43 -6.71 7.67 -0.82
N VAL A 44 -6.03 6.53 -0.86
CA VAL A 44 -6.43 5.30 -0.17
C VAL A 44 -5.67 5.13 1.14
N TYR A 45 -6.32 4.49 2.12
CA TYR A 45 -5.75 4.21 3.43
C TYR A 45 -4.48 3.34 3.32
N SER A 46 -3.40 3.76 3.98
CA SER A 46 -2.06 3.20 3.75
C SER A 46 -1.90 1.72 4.17
N SER A 47 -2.69 1.24 5.15
CA SER A 47 -2.65 -0.18 5.57
C SER A 47 -3.04 -1.13 4.44
N PHE A 48 -3.77 -0.65 3.42
CA PHE A 48 -4.28 -1.46 2.32
C PHE A 48 -3.17 -2.01 1.42
N LEU A 49 -1.98 -1.41 1.44
CA LEU A 49 -0.87 -1.78 0.57
C LEU A 49 -0.52 -3.26 0.64
N LEU A 50 -0.38 -3.80 1.85
CA LEU A 50 0.03 -5.19 2.04
C LEU A 50 -1.06 -6.16 1.60
N PHE A 51 -2.32 -5.82 1.82
CA PHE A 51 -3.48 -6.59 1.36
C PHE A 51 -3.58 -6.58 -0.16
N ALA A 52 -3.40 -5.43 -0.80
CA ALA A 52 -3.39 -5.31 -2.25
C ALA A 52 -2.24 -6.12 -2.88
N LYS A 53 -1.02 -6.08 -2.31
CA LYS A 53 0.11 -6.91 -2.76
C LYS A 53 -0.14 -8.41 -2.59
N ARG A 54 -0.79 -8.82 -1.50
CA ARG A 54 -1.21 -10.23 -1.29
C ARG A 54 -2.26 -10.66 -2.30
N ALA A 55 -3.25 -9.81 -2.56
CA ALA A 55 -4.29 -10.05 -3.56
C ALA A 55 -3.70 -10.12 -4.98
N GLU A 56 -2.72 -9.27 -5.30
CA GLU A 56 -1.97 -9.34 -6.55
C GLU A 56 -1.25 -10.68 -6.72
N ALA A 57 -0.51 -11.12 -5.70
CA ALA A 57 0.16 -12.41 -5.72
C ALA A 57 -0.82 -13.59 -5.88
N LYS A 58 -2.04 -13.47 -5.33
CA LYS A 58 -3.07 -14.53 -5.36
C LYS A 58 -3.86 -14.58 -6.67
N TYR A 59 -4.23 -13.43 -7.23
CA TYR A 59 -5.16 -13.35 -8.38
C TYR A 59 -4.50 -12.81 -9.66
N GLY A 60 -3.25 -12.35 -9.61
CA GLY A 60 -2.55 -11.78 -10.76
C GLY A 60 -3.12 -10.44 -11.25
N ILE A 61 -3.88 -9.75 -10.39
CA ILE A 61 -4.38 -8.39 -10.64
C ILE A 61 -3.43 -7.41 -9.99
N GLN A 62 -2.92 -6.44 -10.75
CA GLN A 62 -1.90 -5.52 -10.22
C GLN A 62 -2.41 -4.76 -9.01
N ALA A 63 -1.60 -4.66 -7.95
CA ALA A 63 -1.97 -3.93 -6.73
C ALA A 63 -2.37 -2.49 -7.06
N ARG A 64 -1.68 -1.85 -8.00
CA ARG A 64 -2.04 -0.51 -8.51
C ARG A 64 -3.50 -0.41 -8.93
N ASP A 65 -3.99 -1.35 -9.74
CA ASP A 65 -5.33 -1.28 -10.31
C ASP A 65 -6.39 -1.50 -9.23
N ILE A 66 -6.09 -2.39 -8.27
CA ILE A 66 -6.92 -2.60 -7.06
C ILE A 66 -6.99 -1.31 -6.24
N LEU A 67 -5.85 -0.68 -5.95
CA LEU A 67 -5.77 0.54 -5.14
C LEU A 67 -6.49 1.72 -5.81
N VAL A 68 -6.34 1.91 -7.12
CA VAL A 68 -7.07 2.96 -7.85
C VAL A 68 -8.58 2.77 -7.76
N GLU A 69 -9.05 1.53 -7.90
CA GLU A 69 -10.49 1.23 -7.81
C GLU A 69 -11.04 1.39 -6.39
N LEU A 70 -10.27 1.05 -5.36
CA LEU A 70 -10.63 1.33 -3.95
C LEU A 70 -10.75 2.83 -3.69
N GLY A 71 -9.81 3.63 -4.21
CA GLY A 71 -9.88 5.09 -4.14
C GLY A 71 -11.13 5.64 -4.82
N ARG A 72 -11.46 5.13 -6.01
CA ARG A 72 -12.69 5.49 -6.73
C ARG A 72 -13.96 5.17 -5.94
N ARG A 73 -13.94 4.09 -5.14
CA ARG A 73 -15.07 3.66 -4.29
C ARG A 73 -15.17 4.45 -2.97
N GLY A 74 -14.20 5.30 -2.66
CA GLY A 74 -14.20 6.07 -1.42
C GLY A 74 -14.06 5.21 -0.17
N THR A 75 -13.30 4.11 -0.25
CA THR A 75 -13.09 3.20 0.88
C THR A 75 -12.33 3.88 2.02
N VAL A 76 -12.64 3.49 3.25
CA VAL A 76 -12.00 3.99 4.47
C VAL A 76 -11.26 2.88 5.21
N GLY A 77 -10.37 3.24 6.14
CA GLY A 77 -9.66 2.26 6.97
C GLY A 77 -10.62 1.31 7.71
N GLY A 78 -10.23 0.04 7.86
CA GLY A 78 -11.10 -1.00 8.42
C GLY A 78 -11.88 -1.82 7.38
N GLN A 79 -11.75 -1.52 6.08
CA GLN A 79 -12.38 -2.23 4.96
C GLN A 79 -11.37 -3.11 4.19
N GLU A 80 -10.38 -3.68 4.88
CA GLU A 80 -9.32 -4.47 4.27
C GLU A 80 -9.83 -5.77 3.61
N ASP A 81 -10.95 -6.32 4.08
CA ASP A 81 -11.61 -7.50 3.54
C ASP A 81 -12.11 -7.30 2.09
N MET A 82 -12.61 -6.10 1.78
CA MET A 82 -13.11 -5.73 0.46
C MET A 82 -12.04 -5.80 -0.65
N ILE A 83 -10.76 -5.71 -0.28
CA ILE A 83 -9.63 -5.74 -1.21
C ILE A 83 -9.56 -7.10 -1.91
N GLU A 84 -9.76 -8.17 -1.14
CA GLU A 84 -9.71 -9.53 -1.65
C GLU A 84 -10.90 -9.82 -2.57
N ASP A 85 -12.11 -9.41 -2.17
CA ASP A 85 -13.33 -9.54 -2.97
C ASP A 85 -13.25 -8.75 -4.28
N LEU A 86 -12.70 -7.53 -4.22
CA LEU A 86 -12.46 -6.71 -5.40
C LEU A 86 -11.49 -7.39 -6.36
N ALA A 87 -10.36 -7.88 -5.87
CA ALA A 87 -9.37 -8.56 -6.70
C ALA A 87 -9.95 -9.81 -7.38
N LEU A 88 -10.75 -10.60 -6.65
CA LEU A 88 -11.45 -11.76 -7.20
C LEU A 88 -12.46 -11.36 -8.28
N THR A 89 -13.19 -10.25 -8.08
CA THR A 89 -14.14 -9.71 -9.05
C THR A 89 -13.42 -9.28 -10.34
N MET A 90 -12.35 -8.48 -10.22
CA MET A 90 -11.54 -8.02 -11.35
C MET A 90 -10.91 -9.20 -12.10
N PHE A 91 -10.48 -10.24 -11.39
CA PHE A 91 -9.97 -11.48 -12.00
C PHE A 91 -11.02 -12.21 -12.84
N LYS A 92 -12.24 -12.35 -12.34
CA LYS A 92 -13.35 -12.97 -13.08
C LYS A 92 -13.70 -12.15 -14.32
N GLU A 93 -13.78 -10.84 -14.21
CA GLU A 93 -14.04 -9.94 -15.34
C GLU A 93 -12.96 -10.03 -16.41
N LYS A 94 -11.68 -10.06 -16.02
CA LYS A 94 -10.56 -10.25 -16.95
C LYS A 94 -10.68 -11.56 -17.72
N GLN A 95 -10.95 -12.67 -17.02
CA GLN A 95 -11.13 -13.98 -17.67
C GLN A 95 -12.36 -14.04 -18.59
N ALA A 96 -13.45 -13.37 -18.23
CA ALA A 96 -14.64 -13.34 -19.07
C ALA A 96 -14.38 -12.60 -20.39
N LYS A 97 -13.66 -11.46 -20.34
CA LYS A 97 -13.21 -10.72 -21.53
C LYS A 97 -12.28 -11.55 -22.42
N GLU A 98 -11.30 -12.25 -21.83
CA GLU A 98 -10.37 -13.12 -22.57
C GLU A 98 -11.09 -14.28 -23.28
N LYS A 99 -12.23 -14.72 -22.75
CA LYS A 99 -13.08 -15.78 -23.34
C LYS A 99 -14.14 -15.24 -24.30
N GLY A 100 -14.23 -13.92 -24.51
CA GLY A 100 -15.25 -13.30 -25.37
C GLY A 100 -16.68 -13.44 -24.83
N LEU A 101 -16.84 -13.63 -23.52
CA LEU A 101 -18.15 -13.74 -22.86
C LEU A 101 -18.76 -12.37 -22.54
N ILE A 102 -17.93 -11.32 -22.47
CA ILE A 102 -18.27 -9.90 -22.28
C ILE A 102 -17.29 -9.02 -23.05
#